data_AF-A0A9E2AG96-F1
#
_entry.id   AF-A0A9E2AG96-F1
#
_cell.length_a   1.000
_cell.length_b   1.000
_cell.length_c   1.000
_cell.angle_alpha   90.00
_cell.angle_beta   90.00
_cell.angle_gamma   90.00
#
_symmetry.space_group_name_H-M   'P 1'
#
loop_
_entity.id
_entity.type
_entity.pdbx_description
1 polymer ?
#
loop_
_entity_poly.entity_id
_entity_poly.type
_entity_poly.pdbx_seq_one_letter_code
_entity_poly.pdbx_strand_id
1 'polypeptide(L)' 'IAGINSVGFGSDFDGVGDSLPTGLKDVSQYPNVIYALLKKGYSEEDIAKICSGNVMRVWKEVESIAGREMKG' A
#
# COMPACT_ATOMS: atom_id res chain seq x y z
N ILE A 1 -11.74 -7.23 -8.84
CA ILE A 1 -12.52 -6.00 -8.60
C ILE A 1 -11.65 -4.77 -8.92
N ALA A 2 -10.77 -4.29 -8.03
CA ALA A 2 -9.99 -3.06 -8.29
C ALA A 2 -8.74 -3.24 -9.20
N GLY A 3 -8.17 -4.46 -9.25
CA GLY A 3 -6.96 -4.77 -10.02
C GLY A 3 -5.67 -4.37 -9.30
N ILE A 4 -4.53 -4.90 -9.76
CA ILE A 4 -3.23 -4.78 -9.06
C ILE A 4 -2.69 -3.35 -9.00
N ASN A 5 -3.12 -2.47 -9.92
CA ASN A 5 -2.68 -1.07 -9.98
C ASN A 5 -3.41 -0.15 -8.99
N SER A 6 -4.31 -0.72 -8.17
CA SER A 6 -5.29 0.02 -7.36
C SER A 6 -5.34 -0.46 -5.91
N VAL A 7 -4.29 -1.12 -5.42
CA VAL A 7 -4.21 -1.67 -4.05
C VAL A 7 -2.97 -1.14 -3.34
N GLY A 8 -3.09 -0.85 -2.04
CA GLY A 8 -1.98 -0.47 -1.16
C GLY A 8 -2.24 -0.90 0.28
N PHE A 9 -1.29 -0.61 1.18
CA PHE A 9 -1.45 -0.87 2.61
C PHE A 9 -1.99 0.35 3.37
N GLY A 10 -2.87 0.09 4.33
CA GLY A 10 -3.33 1.04 5.33
C GLY A 10 -3.71 0.24 6.58
N SER A 11 -2.76 0.10 7.50
CA SER A 11 -2.89 -0.83 8.64
C SER A 11 -3.73 -0.32 9.79
N ASP A 12 -3.89 1.01 9.90
CA ASP A 12 -4.47 1.67 11.06
C ASP A 12 -3.80 1.26 12.38
N PHE A 13 -2.48 1.01 12.33
CA PHE A 13 -1.68 0.82 13.54
C PHE A 13 -1.86 2.01 14.48
N ASP A 14 -1.90 1.74 15.78
CA ASP A 14 -2.21 2.69 16.85
C ASP A 14 -3.64 3.27 16.81
N GLY A 15 -4.46 2.97 15.79
CA GLY A 15 -5.85 3.42 15.66
C GLY A 15 -6.89 2.44 16.23
N VAL A 16 -6.59 1.13 16.22
CA VAL A 16 -7.58 0.06 16.50
C VAL A 16 -7.26 -0.85 17.69
N GLY A 17 -6.20 -0.53 18.44
CA GLY A 17 -5.77 -1.30 19.63
C GLY A 17 -5.54 -2.80 19.34
N ASP A 18 -6.04 -3.66 20.23
CA ASP A 18 -5.76 -5.12 20.20
C ASP A 18 -6.49 -5.90 19.09
N SER A 19 -7.36 -5.24 18.31
CA SER A 19 -8.19 -5.87 17.28
C SER A 19 -7.41 -6.30 16.02
N LEU A 20 -6.13 -5.92 15.91
CA LEU A 20 -5.28 -6.28 14.78
C LEU A 20 -5.12 -7.81 14.62
N PRO A 21 -4.91 -8.32 13.40
CA PRO A 21 -4.72 -9.75 13.16
C PRO A 21 -3.51 -10.34 13.91
N THR A 22 -3.60 -11.62 14.26
CA THR A 22 -2.44 -12.37 14.79
C THR A 22 -1.30 -12.37 13.77
N GLY A 23 -0.09 -12.00 14.22
CA GLY A 23 1.07 -11.87 13.33
C GLY A 23 1.09 -10.58 12.51
N LEU A 24 0.22 -9.61 12.81
CA LEU A 24 0.25 -8.25 12.25
C LEU A 24 -0.15 -7.20 13.31
N LYS A 25 0.47 -7.25 14.48
CA LYS A 25 0.23 -6.39 15.66
C LYS A 25 0.96 -5.05 15.59
N ASP A 26 2.05 -4.96 14.84
CA ASP A 26 2.81 -3.73 14.69
C ASP A 26 3.55 -3.67 13.33
N VAL A 27 4.19 -2.53 13.07
CA VAL A 27 4.91 -2.23 11.84
C VAL A 27 6.05 -3.21 11.53
N SER A 28 6.66 -3.84 12.53
CA SER A 28 7.74 -4.81 12.30
C SER A 28 7.25 -6.09 11.61
N GLN A 29 5.93 -6.32 11.58
CA GLN A 29 5.32 -7.55 11.09
C GLN A 29 4.83 -7.48 9.64
N TYR A 30 5.03 -6.36 8.93
CA TYR A 30 4.79 -6.28 7.48
C TYR A 30 5.44 -7.41 6.67
N PRO A 31 6.64 -7.93 6.98
CA PRO A 31 7.21 -9.08 6.30
C PRO A 31 6.29 -10.31 6.25
N ASN A 32 5.40 -10.50 7.23
CA ASN A 32 4.43 -11.61 7.23
C ASN A 32 3.40 -11.46 6.11
N VAL A 33 2.96 -10.23 5.83
CA VAL A 33 2.04 -9.94 4.72
C VAL A 33 2.73 -10.17 3.38
N ILE A 34 3.97 -9.71 3.24
CA ILE A 34 4.77 -9.91 2.03
C ILE A 34 4.98 -11.40 1.75
N TYR A 35 5.37 -12.16 2.77
CA TYR A 35 5.51 -13.61 2.66
C TYR A 35 4.19 -14.29 2.24
N ALA A 36 3.06 -13.88 2.82
CA ALA A 36 1.75 -14.40 2.46
C ALA A 36 1.36 -14.09 1.00
N LEU A 37 1.71 -12.90 0.48
CA LEU A 37 1.50 -12.52 -0.92
C LEU A 37 2.37 -13.36 -1.87
N LEU A 38 3.66 -13.54 -1.55
CA LEU A 38 4.56 -14.41 -2.31
C LEU A 38 4.04 -15.86 -2.37
N LYS A 39 3.61 -16.40 -1.22
CA LYS A 39 2.99 -17.73 -1.12
C LYS A 39 1.72 -17.88 -1.96
N LYS A 40 1.01 -16.78 -2.21
CA LYS A 40 -0.20 -16.74 -3.06
C LYS A 40 0.11 -16.55 -4.55
N GLY A 41 1.39 -16.44 -4.93
CA GLY A 41 1.82 -16.34 -6.32
C GLY A 41 1.85 -14.91 -6.87
N TYR A 42 1.80 -13.89 -6.02
CA TYR A 42 2.04 -12.52 -6.47
C TYR A 42 3.51 -12.38 -6.87
N SER A 43 3.75 -11.72 -8.00
CA SER A 43 5.10 -11.39 -8.44
C SER A 43 5.73 -10.33 -7.51
N GLU A 44 7.05 -10.28 -7.46
CA GLU A 44 7.76 -9.21 -6.73
C GLU A 44 7.40 -7.82 -7.28
N GLU A 45 7.16 -7.71 -8.59
CA GLU A 45 6.71 -6.47 -9.23
C GLU A 45 5.33 -6.04 -8.71
N ASP A 46 4.40 -6.97 -8.60
CA ASP A 46 3.06 -6.70 -8.07
C ASP A 46 3.09 -6.33 -6.59
N ILE A 47 3.96 -7.00 -5.82
CA ILE A 47 4.17 -6.66 -4.41
C ILE A 47 4.78 -5.25 -4.28
N ALA A 48 5.74 -4.88 -5.13
CA ALA A 48 6.31 -3.54 -5.13
C ALA A 48 5.25 -2.46 -5.44
N LYS A 49 4.30 -2.74 -6.33
CA LYS A 49 3.13 -1.87 -6.58
C LYS A 49 2.28 -1.71 -5.33
N ILE A 50 1.97 -2.79 -4.61
CA ILE A 50 1.19 -2.77 -3.36
C ILE A 50 1.92 -2.00 -2.26
N CYS A 51 3.23 -2.23 -2.09
CA CYS A 51 4.02 -1.61 -1.01
C CYS A 51 4.12 -0.09 -1.15
N SER A 52 4.28 0.43 -2.36
CA SER A 52 4.43 1.88 -2.56
C SER A 52 4.10 2.36 -3.98
N GLY A 53 4.35 1.56 -5.00
CA GLY A 53 4.28 2.00 -6.39
C GLY A 53 2.93 2.62 -6.78
N ASN A 54 1.83 2.03 -6.31
CA ASN A 54 0.48 2.54 -6.58
C ASN A 54 0.21 3.87 -5.88
N VAL A 55 0.59 4.01 -4.61
CA VAL A 55 0.42 5.24 -3.85
C VAL A 55 1.27 6.36 -4.46
N MET A 56 2.54 6.08 -4.77
CA MET A 56 3.45 7.06 -5.36
C MET A 56 3.00 7.51 -6.76
N ARG A 57 2.41 6.62 -7.56
CA ARG A 57 1.83 6.97 -8.86
C ARG A 57 0.68 7.98 -8.70
N VAL A 58 -0.24 7.71 -7.77
CA VAL A 58 -1.38 8.60 -7.50
C VAL A 58 -0.91 9.93 -6.92
N TRP A 59 0.02 9.90 -5.97
CA TRP A 59 0.59 11.10 -5.36
C TRP A 59 1.18 12.04 -6.41
N LYS A 60 2.01 11.52 -7.31
CA LYS A 60 2.62 12.31 -8.40
C LYS A 60 1.59 12.95 -9.33
N GLU A 61 0.50 12.23 -9.63
CA GLU A 61 -0.58 12.79 -10.47
C GLU A 61 -1.30 13.95 -9.77
N VAL A 62 -1.57 13.79 -8.47
CA VAL A 62 -2.17 14.86 -7.65
C VAL A 62 -1.27 16.10 -7.62
N GLU A 63 0.03 15.93 -7.40
CA GLU A 63 1.00 17.04 -7.43
C GLU A 63 1.05 17.73 -8.80
N SER A 64 1.00 16.95 -9.89
CA SER A 64 0.99 17.49 -11.26
C SER A 64 -0.25 18.33 -11.55
N ILE A 65 -1.43 17.88 -11.12
CA ILE A 65 -2.69 18.62 -11.28
C ILE A 65 -2.65 19.91 -10.46
N ALA A 66 -2.31 19.82 -9.18
CA ALA A 66 -2.22 20.99 -8.31
C ALA A 66 -1.22 22.03 -8.86
N GLY A 67 -0.08 21.58 -9.38
CA GLY A 67 0.92 22.45 -10.01
C GLY A 67 0.47 23.12 -11.31
N ARG A 68 -0.50 22.55 -12.03
CA ARG A 68 -1.13 23.17 -13.21
C ARG A 68 -2.17 24.21 -12.81
N GLU A 69 -3.00 23.91 -11.82
CA GLU A 69 -4.03 24.82 -11.32
C GLU A 69 -3.44 26.06 -10.66
N MET A 70 -2.31 25.95 -9.95
CA MET A 70 -1.62 27.11 -9.37
C MET A 70 -0.94 28.03 -10.41
N LYS A 71 -0.82 27.59 -11.66
CA LYS A 71 -0.18 28.35 -12.75
C LYS A 71 -1.18 28.96 -13.75
N GLY A 72 -2.47 28.64 -13.62
CA GLY A 72 -3.56 29.21 -14.43
C GLY A 72 -4.26 30.33 -13.70
#